data_AF-A0A8T4MLF4-F1
#
_entry.id   AF-A0A8T4MLF4-F1
#
_cell.length_a   1.000
_cell.length_b   1.000
_cell.length_c   1.000
_cell.angle_alpha   90.00
_cell.angle_beta   90.00
_cell.angle_gamma   90.00
#
_symmetry.space_group_name_H-M   'P 1'
#
loop_
_entity.id
_entity.type
_entity.pdbx_description
1 polymer ?
#
loop_
_entity_poly.entity_id
_entity_poly.type
_entity_poly.pdbx_seq_one_letter_code
_entity_poly.pdbx_strand_id
1 'polypeptide(L)'
;MKKGIFVFIFILMIINAINLIIADSHIPKDAKVSGSDILGEFDEEKGLPKTFVEYQEKAEQFKNREQNKSFLMQEWTKLLADNKFFGPILFYTNKFFNLFNFFWKAIFGMEFTWSWAFFISLGLWIALIYLVYFPISGIFFKNKLVDLIVAVIIASLIGISGAISKAVVFLTAAITNTIGLVFFIILMIILIVLYTKLMEQLIKKSEEEELERSKEDIKAFGKVTRKSFEEFS
;
A
#
# COMPACT_ATOMS: atom_id res chain seq x y z
N MET A 1 6.33 -20.36 13.46
CA MET A 1 5.20 -19.89 12.62
C MET A 1 5.54 -18.78 11.62
N LYS A 2 6.33 -17.74 11.96
CA LYS A 2 6.52 -16.55 11.10
C LYS A 2 7.18 -16.80 9.72
N LYS A 3 8.13 -17.74 9.63
CA LYS A 3 8.82 -18.05 8.34
C LYS A 3 7.91 -18.70 7.30
N GLY A 4 6.97 -19.54 7.74
CA GLY A 4 6.01 -20.21 6.85
C GLY A 4 5.00 -19.25 6.24
N ILE A 5 4.55 -18.23 7.00
CA ILE A 5 3.65 -17.19 6.51
C ILE A 5 4.33 -16.35 5.41
N PHE A 6 5.62 -16.04 5.57
CA PHE A 6 6.37 -15.30 4.56
C PHE A 6 6.55 -16.09 3.25
N VAL A 7 6.90 -17.38 3.34
CA VAL A 7 7.00 -18.25 2.16
C VAL A 7 5.64 -18.40 1.48
N PHE A 8 4.56 -18.52 2.25
CA PHE A 8 3.20 -18.61 1.72
C PHE A 8 2.79 -17.32 1.00
N ILE A 9 3.01 -16.14 1.59
CA ILE A 9 2.74 -14.84 0.96
C ILE A 9 3.57 -14.67 -0.32
N PHE A 10 4.82 -15.13 -0.32
CA PHE A 10 5.70 -15.07 -1.48
C PHE A 10 5.21 -15.96 -2.64
N ILE A 11 4.79 -17.19 -2.34
CA ILE A 11 4.17 -18.09 -3.33
C ILE A 11 2.87 -17.47 -3.87
N LEU A 12 2.06 -16.87 -3.01
CA LEU A 12 0.81 -16.20 -3.40
C LEU A 12 1.08 -15.00 -4.33
N MET A 13 2.14 -14.23 -4.10
CA MET A 13 2.56 -13.15 -5.00
C MET A 13 3.04 -13.68 -6.36
N ILE A 14 3.82 -14.77 -6.38
CA ILE A 14 4.27 -15.40 -7.64
C ILE A 14 3.08 -15.93 -8.43
N ILE A 15 2.13 -16.60 -7.79
CA ILE A 15 0.92 -17.10 -8.44
C ILE A 15 0.09 -15.94 -9.01
N ASN A 16 -0.05 -14.83 -8.27
CA ASN A 16 -0.73 -13.65 -8.80
C ASN A 16 0.03 -13.00 -9.97
N ALA A 17 1.36 -12.95 -9.92
CA ALA A 17 2.18 -12.45 -11.02
C ALA A 17 2.06 -13.34 -12.28
N ILE A 18 2.00 -14.67 -12.12
CA ILE A 18 1.78 -15.60 -13.22
C ILE A 18 0.37 -15.46 -13.80
N ASN A 19 -0.66 -15.34 -12.94
CA ASN A 19 -2.03 -15.09 -13.39
C ASN A 19 -2.16 -13.75 -14.14
N LEU A 20 -1.39 -12.73 -13.75
CA LEU A 20 -1.31 -11.45 -14.44
C LEU A 20 -0.66 -11.58 -15.83
N ILE A 21 0.37 -12.43 -15.98
CA ILE A 21 1.01 -12.72 -17.28
C ILE A 21 0.06 -13.52 -18.19
N ILE A 22 -0.72 -14.45 -17.64
CA ILE A 22 -1.69 -15.25 -18.40
C ILE A 22 -2.89 -14.40 -18.82
N ALA A 23 -3.34 -13.46 -17.99
CA ALA A 23 -4.45 -12.55 -18.32
C ALA A 23 -4.15 -11.63 -19.53
N ASP A 24 -2.88 -11.37 -19.84
CA ASP A 24 -2.43 -10.62 -21.00
C ASP A 24 -2.57 -11.40 -22.33
N SER A 25 -2.76 -12.73 -22.25
CA SER A 25 -2.80 -13.61 -23.44
C SER A 25 -4.20 -13.85 -24.02
N HIS A 26 -5.27 -13.45 -23.33
CA HIS A 26 -6.65 -13.75 -23.73
C HIS A 26 -7.57 -12.54 -23.53
N ILE A 27 -7.54 -11.60 -24.49
CA ILE A 27 -8.62 -10.62 -24.66
C ILE A 27 -9.29 -10.88 -26.01
N PRO A 28 -10.50 -11.47 -26.04
CA PRO A 28 -11.27 -11.53 -27.26
C PRO A 28 -11.69 -10.12 -27.66
N LYS A 29 -11.47 -9.80 -28.94
CA LYS A 29 -12.08 -8.66 -29.61
C LYS A 29 -13.55 -9.02 -29.85
N ASP A 30 -14.39 -8.00 -29.91
CA ASP A 30 -15.77 -8.02 -30.43
C ASP A 30 -16.88 -8.03 -29.37
N ALA A 31 -17.39 -6.83 -29.03
CA ALA A 31 -18.82 -6.61 -28.78
C ALA A 31 -19.15 -5.12 -29.05
N LYS A 32 -20.08 -4.88 -30.00
CA LYS A 32 -20.75 -3.60 -30.25
C LYS A 32 -22.16 -3.66 -29.62
N VAL A 33 -22.70 -2.56 -29.09
CA VAL A 33 -24.14 -2.10 -29.11
C VAL A 33 -24.22 -0.82 -28.22
N SER A 34 -24.33 0.39 -28.80
CA SER A 34 -25.52 1.26 -29.01
C SER A 34 -26.06 2.02 -27.78
N GLY A 35 -25.97 3.37 -27.86
CA GLY A 35 -26.49 4.42 -26.94
C GLY A 35 -28.02 4.56 -26.91
N SER A 36 -28.65 5.47 -26.13
CA SER A 36 -28.19 6.81 -25.70
C SER A 36 -28.95 7.41 -24.47
N ASP A 37 -28.41 8.52 -23.96
CA ASP A 37 -29.04 9.72 -23.36
C ASP A 37 -29.64 9.78 -21.95
N ILE A 38 -28.78 10.03 -20.96
CA ILE A 38 -28.64 11.25 -20.13
C ILE A 38 -29.94 12.00 -19.70
N LEU A 39 -30.12 12.14 -18.38
CA LEU A 39 -31.12 12.92 -17.62
C LEU A 39 -32.55 12.39 -17.59
N GLY A 40 -33.00 11.85 -16.45
CA GLY A 40 -34.42 11.54 -16.26
C GLY A 40 -34.91 10.39 -17.16
N GLU A 41 -36.00 9.78 -16.69
CA GLU A 41 -36.56 8.52 -17.20
C GLU A 41 -35.62 7.30 -17.07
N PHE A 42 -36.16 6.27 -16.43
CA PHE A 42 -35.57 4.94 -16.35
C PHE A 42 -35.76 4.24 -17.70
N ASP A 43 -34.72 3.56 -18.19
CA ASP A 43 -34.84 2.68 -19.35
C ASP A 43 -35.42 1.33 -18.89
N GLU A 44 -36.67 1.05 -19.24
CA GLU A 44 -37.42 -0.15 -18.81
C GLU A 44 -36.82 -1.46 -19.36
N GLU A 45 -36.00 -1.42 -20.42
CA GLU A 45 -35.37 -2.63 -20.98
C GLU A 45 -34.06 -3.02 -20.25
N LYS A 46 -33.32 -2.06 -19.69
CA LYS A 46 -31.97 -2.29 -19.12
C LYS A 46 -31.85 -1.99 -17.62
N GLY A 47 -32.76 -1.20 -17.04
CA GLY A 47 -32.87 -1.01 -15.59
C GLY A 47 -31.73 -0.25 -14.91
N LEU A 48 -30.98 0.61 -15.62
CA LEU A 48 -29.85 1.38 -15.05
C LEU A 48 -29.93 2.88 -15.39
N PRO A 49 -29.30 3.78 -14.58
CA PRO A 49 -29.39 5.22 -14.77
C PRO A 49 -28.55 5.73 -15.94
N LYS A 50 -29.15 6.58 -16.76
CA LYS A 50 -28.58 7.25 -17.93
C LYS A 50 -27.20 7.93 -17.79
N THR A 51 -26.84 8.46 -16.61
CA THR A 51 -25.49 9.01 -16.33
C THR A 51 -24.38 7.96 -16.34
N PHE A 52 -24.74 6.68 -16.20
CA PHE A 52 -23.82 5.56 -16.26
C PHE A 52 -23.46 5.19 -17.71
N VAL A 53 -24.38 5.39 -18.65
CA VAL A 53 -24.20 5.10 -20.08
C VAL A 53 -23.20 6.07 -20.70
N GLU A 54 -23.29 7.36 -20.35
CA GLU A 54 -22.33 8.39 -20.78
C GLU A 54 -20.91 8.14 -20.22
N TYR A 55 -20.84 7.47 -19.06
CA TYR A 55 -19.59 7.03 -18.45
C TYR A 55 -18.96 5.86 -19.22
N GLN A 56 -19.77 4.92 -19.73
CA GLN A 56 -19.32 3.82 -20.59
C GLN A 56 -18.79 4.32 -21.94
N GLU A 57 -19.47 5.26 -22.60
CA GLU A 57 -19.03 5.77 -23.91
C GLU A 57 -17.70 6.55 -23.81
N LYS A 58 -17.52 7.34 -22.76
CA LYS A 58 -16.21 7.95 -22.47
C LYS A 58 -15.16 6.89 -22.18
N ALA A 59 -15.50 5.86 -21.41
CA ALA A 59 -14.58 4.74 -21.14
C ALA A 59 -14.11 4.03 -22.42
N GLU A 60 -15.00 3.82 -23.41
CA GLU A 60 -14.65 3.25 -24.72
C GLU A 60 -13.73 4.15 -25.56
N GLN A 61 -13.99 5.45 -25.61
CA GLN A 61 -13.11 6.39 -26.32
C GLN A 61 -11.71 6.47 -25.69
N PHE A 62 -11.61 6.34 -24.37
CA PHE A 62 -10.32 6.28 -23.68
C PHE A 62 -9.63 4.93 -23.85
N LYS A 63 -10.35 3.80 -23.89
CA LYS A 63 -9.80 2.45 -24.14
C LYS A 63 -8.97 2.38 -25.42
N ASN A 64 -9.37 3.10 -26.47
CA ASN A 64 -8.61 3.18 -27.74
C ASN A 64 -7.39 4.14 -27.69
N ARG A 65 -7.33 5.09 -26.74
CA ARG A 65 -6.17 5.99 -26.54
C ARG A 65 -5.18 5.47 -25.49
N GLU A 66 -5.61 4.55 -24.62
CA GLU A 66 -4.83 4.07 -23.47
C GLU A 66 -3.94 2.86 -23.75
N GLN A 67 -3.90 2.33 -24.97
CA GLN A 67 -2.97 1.25 -25.37
C GLN A 67 -1.48 1.59 -25.14
N ASN A 68 -1.14 2.88 -24.96
CA ASN A 68 0.22 3.36 -24.68
C ASN A 68 0.45 3.85 -23.23
N LYS A 69 -0.56 3.85 -22.34
CA LYS A 69 -0.32 4.15 -20.92
C LYS A 69 0.09 2.88 -20.19
N SER A 70 1.02 2.99 -19.24
CA SER A 70 1.50 1.84 -18.48
C SER A 70 0.33 1.12 -17.80
N PHE A 71 0.37 -0.22 -17.79
CA PHE A 71 -0.62 -1.11 -17.16
C PHE A 71 -1.00 -0.66 -15.74
N LEU A 72 -0.09 -0.01 -15.03
CA LEU A 72 -0.34 0.48 -13.68
C LEU A 72 -1.28 1.69 -13.60
N MET A 73 -1.33 2.51 -14.65
CA MET A 73 -2.27 3.64 -14.74
C MET A 73 -3.59 3.26 -15.42
N GLN A 74 -3.77 1.99 -15.80
CA GLN A 74 -5.00 1.54 -16.41
C GLN A 74 -6.16 1.60 -15.39
N GLU A 75 -7.23 2.28 -15.77
CA GLU A 75 -8.37 2.51 -14.89
C GLU A 75 -9.33 1.31 -14.90
N TRP A 76 -9.46 0.67 -13.74
CA TRP A 76 -10.37 -0.44 -13.51
C TRP A 76 -11.83 -0.04 -13.63
N THR A 77 -12.15 1.21 -13.29
CA THR A 77 -13.51 1.74 -13.46
C THR A 77 -13.97 1.65 -14.92
N LYS A 78 -13.04 1.76 -15.88
CA LYS A 78 -13.34 1.62 -17.31
C LYS A 78 -13.44 0.15 -17.73
N LEU A 79 -12.51 -0.71 -17.28
CA LEU A 79 -12.51 -2.13 -17.61
C LEU A 79 -13.73 -2.88 -17.06
N LEU A 80 -14.24 -2.44 -15.91
CA LEU A 80 -15.33 -3.09 -15.20
C LEU A 80 -16.62 -2.26 -15.27
N ALA A 81 -16.67 -1.21 -16.11
CA ALA A 81 -17.86 -0.40 -16.32
C ALA A 81 -19.04 -1.27 -16.80
N ASP A 82 -18.78 -2.24 -17.67
CA ASP A 82 -19.81 -3.11 -18.27
C ASP A 82 -20.29 -4.20 -17.33
N ASN A 83 -19.64 -4.38 -16.17
CA ASN A 83 -20.03 -5.40 -15.21
C ASN A 83 -21.20 -4.91 -14.35
N LYS A 84 -22.34 -5.61 -14.45
CA LYS A 84 -23.59 -5.29 -13.74
C LYS A 84 -23.44 -5.17 -12.21
N PHE A 85 -22.46 -5.85 -11.61
CA PHE A 85 -22.22 -5.82 -10.17
C PHE A 85 -21.13 -4.81 -9.77
N PHE A 86 -19.98 -4.85 -10.45
CA PHE A 86 -18.83 -4.02 -10.07
C PHE A 86 -18.89 -2.59 -10.62
N GLY A 87 -19.54 -2.37 -11.75
CA GLY A 87 -19.67 -1.06 -12.38
C GLY A 87 -20.31 -0.01 -11.46
N PRO A 88 -21.51 -0.26 -10.88
CA PRO A 88 -22.14 0.66 -9.93
C PRO A 88 -21.28 0.93 -8.69
N ILE A 89 -20.64 -0.10 -8.12
CA ILE A 89 -19.78 0.04 -6.93
C ILE A 89 -18.59 0.94 -7.24
N LEU A 90 -17.90 0.68 -8.35
CA LEU A 90 -16.76 1.48 -8.78
C LEU A 90 -17.17 2.92 -9.10
N PHE A 91 -18.35 3.13 -9.69
CA PHE A 91 -18.88 4.47 -9.95
C PHE A 91 -19.12 5.27 -8.66
N TYR A 92 -19.86 4.70 -7.69
CA TYR A 92 -20.15 5.40 -6.43
C TYR A 92 -18.89 5.66 -5.61
N THR A 93 -18.00 4.67 -5.54
CA THR A 93 -16.73 4.85 -4.83
C THR A 93 -15.84 5.86 -5.53
N ASN A 94 -15.78 5.88 -6.86
CA ASN A 94 -15.04 6.90 -7.59
C ASN A 94 -15.58 8.31 -7.31
N LYS A 95 -16.91 8.45 -7.23
CA LYS A 95 -17.54 9.73 -6.84
C LYS A 95 -17.19 10.11 -5.40
N PHE A 96 -17.21 9.17 -4.46
CA PHE A 96 -16.85 9.40 -3.07
C PHE A 96 -15.38 9.84 -2.94
N PHE A 97 -14.45 9.11 -3.53
CA PHE A 97 -13.03 9.44 -3.47
C PHE A 97 -12.66 10.68 -4.28
N ASN A 98 -13.43 11.02 -5.33
CA ASN A 98 -13.26 12.28 -6.04
C ASN A 98 -13.51 13.51 -5.15
N LEU A 99 -14.34 13.40 -4.11
CA LEU A 99 -14.50 14.48 -3.11
C LEU A 99 -13.18 14.75 -2.36
N PHE A 100 -12.36 13.72 -2.18
CA PHE A 100 -11.04 13.79 -1.53
C PHE A 100 -9.89 13.94 -2.53
N ASN A 101 -10.18 14.16 -3.82
CA ASN A 101 -9.16 14.20 -4.86
C ASN A 101 -8.11 15.29 -4.60
N PHE A 102 -8.49 16.40 -3.95
CA PHE A 102 -7.52 17.42 -3.54
C PHE A 102 -6.44 16.87 -2.59
N PHE A 103 -6.84 16.17 -1.54
CA PHE A 103 -5.90 15.52 -0.60
C PHE A 103 -5.12 14.42 -1.28
N TRP A 104 -5.77 13.63 -2.12
CA TRP A 104 -5.13 12.54 -2.85
C TRP A 104 -4.06 13.05 -3.80
N LYS A 105 -4.37 14.06 -4.61
CA LYS A 105 -3.44 14.71 -5.52
C LYS A 105 -2.28 15.37 -4.77
N ALA A 106 -2.53 15.93 -3.58
CA ALA A 106 -1.48 16.50 -2.75
C ALA A 106 -0.50 15.45 -2.20
N ILE A 107 -1.01 14.32 -1.69
CA ILE A 107 -0.18 13.28 -1.05
C ILE A 107 0.48 12.36 -2.08
N PHE A 108 -0.19 12.07 -3.19
CA PHE A 108 0.24 11.06 -4.16
C PHE A 108 0.67 11.65 -5.50
N GLY A 109 0.46 12.95 -5.73
CA GLY A 109 0.83 13.62 -6.98
C GLY A 109 0.03 13.16 -8.20
N MET A 110 -1.04 12.38 -8.00
CA MET A 110 -1.90 11.83 -9.04
C MET A 110 -3.36 12.00 -8.66
N GLU A 111 -4.22 12.17 -9.66
CA GLU A 111 -5.66 12.23 -9.43
C GLU A 111 -6.17 10.85 -9.03
N PHE A 112 -7.23 10.84 -8.22
CA PHE A 112 -7.85 9.60 -7.82
C PHE A 112 -8.43 8.89 -9.05
N THR A 113 -7.93 7.69 -9.31
CA THR A 113 -8.52 6.74 -10.25
C THR A 113 -8.36 5.34 -9.66
N TRP A 114 -9.36 4.48 -9.84
CA TRP A 114 -9.19 3.07 -9.51
C TRP A 114 -8.22 2.45 -10.48
N SER A 115 -6.94 2.39 -10.11
CA SER A 115 -5.85 1.87 -10.92
C SER A 115 -4.90 1.07 -10.02
N TRP A 116 -4.06 0.23 -10.60
CA TRP A 116 -3.02 -0.45 -9.83
C TRP A 116 -2.07 0.55 -9.16
N ALA A 117 -1.77 1.66 -9.83
CA ALA A 117 -0.99 2.76 -9.27
C ALA A 117 -1.64 3.31 -8.00
N PHE A 118 -2.96 3.44 -7.94
CA PHE A 118 -3.67 3.83 -6.73
C PHE A 118 -3.45 2.83 -5.59
N PHE A 119 -3.65 1.53 -5.83
CA PHE A 119 -3.47 0.51 -4.79
C PHE A 119 -2.02 0.40 -4.30
N ILE A 120 -1.05 0.52 -5.20
CA ILE A 120 0.37 0.55 -4.85
C ILE A 120 0.67 1.80 -4.01
N SER A 121 0.18 2.96 -4.42
CA SER A 121 0.36 4.23 -3.71
C SER A 121 -0.23 4.14 -2.30
N LEU A 122 -1.46 3.64 -2.18
CA LEU A 122 -2.15 3.43 -0.91
C LEU A 122 -1.39 2.43 -0.04
N GLY A 123 -0.93 1.32 -0.62
CA GLY A 123 -0.14 0.30 0.08
C GLY A 123 1.19 0.84 0.60
N LEU A 124 1.91 1.64 -0.20
CA LEU A 124 3.12 2.33 0.23
C LEU A 124 2.85 3.31 1.36
N TRP A 125 1.75 4.06 1.30
CA TRP A 125 1.37 4.98 2.37
C TRP A 125 1.05 4.25 3.67
N ILE A 126 0.27 3.16 3.61
CA ILE A 126 -0.02 2.32 4.78
C ILE A 126 1.27 1.70 5.34
N ALA A 127 2.18 1.24 4.48
CA ALA A 127 3.47 0.70 4.89
C ALA A 127 4.32 1.76 5.60
N LEU A 128 4.33 3.00 5.12
CA LEU A 128 4.99 4.13 5.78
C LEU A 128 4.37 4.42 7.15
N ILE A 129 3.04 4.43 7.26
CA ILE A 129 2.35 4.61 8.55
C ILE A 129 2.82 3.52 9.53
N TYR A 130 2.84 2.26 9.11
CA TYR A 130 3.28 1.16 9.97
C TYR A 130 4.76 1.29 10.38
N LEU A 131 5.64 1.65 9.43
CA LEU A 131 7.07 1.83 9.67
C LEU A 131 7.34 2.97 10.66
N VAL A 132 6.56 4.05 10.58
CA VAL A 132 6.69 5.24 11.44
C VAL A 132 5.96 5.07 12.77
N TYR A 133 4.89 4.29 12.82
CA TYR A 133 4.13 4.04 14.05
C TYR A 133 4.97 3.38 15.15
N PHE A 134 5.80 2.39 14.79
CA PHE A 134 6.62 1.66 15.76
C PHE A 134 7.58 2.57 16.55
N PRO A 135 8.44 3.40 15.92
CA PRO A 135 9.31 4.32 16.65
C PRO A 135 8.54 5.39 17.44
N ILE A 136 7.41 5.89 16.93
CA ILE A 136 6.57 6.87 17.66
C ILE A 136 5.98 6.26 18.93
N SER A 137 5.51 5.01 18.86
CA SER A 137 4.92 4.33 20.01
C SER A 137 5.92 4.15 21.17
N GLY A 138 7.22 4.07 20.85
CA GLY A 138 8.32 4.07 21.82
C GLY A 138 8.71 5.46 22.34
N ILE A 139 8.07 6.54 21.90
CA ILE A 139 8.30 7.90 22.42
C ILE A 139 7.10 8.34 23.26
N PHE A 140 5.90 8.12 22.76
CA PHE A 140 4.67 8.67 23.36
C PHE A 140 3.97 7.70 24.34
N PHE A 141 4.35 6.41 24.36
CA PHE A 141 4.08 5.31 25.32
C PHE A 141 2.68 5.14 25.95
N LYS A 142 1.73 6.07 25.81
CA LYS A 142 0.50 6.13 26.63
C LYS A 142 -0.78 6.34 25.83
N ASN A 143 -0.72 6.71 24.55
CA ASN A 143 -1.94 6.85 23.74
C ASN A 143 -1.75 6.39 22.29
N LYS A 144 -2.14 5.13 22.03
CA LYS A 144 -2.09 4.50 20.70
C LYS A 144 -2.79 5.32 19.60
N LEU A 145 -3.83 6.08 19.97
CA LEU A 145 -4.58 6.89 19.03
C LEU A 145 -3.77 8.13 18.61
N VAL A 146 -3.05 8.75 19.55
CA VAL A 146 -2.11 9.85 19.26
C VAL A 146 -0.95 9.34 18.42
N ASP A 147 -0.39 8.17 18.74
CA ASP A 147 0.72 7.58 17.99
C ASP A 147 0.33 7.33 16.52
N LEU A 148 -0.89 6.81 16.30
CA LEU A 148 -1.44 6.59 14.98
C LEU A 148 -1.65 7.91 14.22
N ILE A 149 -2.22 8.93 14.86
CA ILE A 149 -2.42 10.25 14.24
C ILE A 149 -1.08 10.86 13.81
N VAL A 150 -0.07 10.83 14.68
CA VAL A 150 1.26 11.36 14.37
C VAL A 150 1.90 10.56 13.23
N ALA A 151 1.77 9.23 13.23
CA ALA A 151 2.27 8.39 12.13
C ALA A 151 1.60 8.72 10.79
N VAL A 152 0.29 8.95 10.78
CA VAL A 152 -0.46 9.37 9.58
C VAL A 152 0.02 10.74 9.09
N ILE A 153 0.24 11.70 9.98
CA ILE A 153 0.74 13.04 9.63
C ILE A 153 2.12 12.93 8.98
N ILE A 154 3.05 12.20 9.60
CA ILE A 154 4.41 12.05 9.07
C ILE A 154 4.40 11.31 7.73
N ALA A 155 3.65 10.22 7.60
CA ALA A 155 3.52 9.49 6.34
C ALA A 155 2.93 10.36 5.23
N SER A 156 1.96 11.23 5.56
CA SER A 156 1.36 12.17 4.61
C SER A 156 2.35 13.26 4.19
N LEU A 157 3.18 13.78 5.10
CA LEU A 157 4.27 14.72 4.77
C LEU A 157 5.30 14.10 3.83
N ILE A 158 5.65 12.83 4.07
CA ILE A 158 6.52 12.06 3.16
C ILE A 158 5.84 11.90 1.79
N GLY A 159 4.54 11.62 1.75
CA GLY A 159 3.76 11.59 0.50
C GLY A 159 3.85 12.91 -0.26
N ILE A 160 3.55 14.04 0.39
CA ILE A 160 3.58 15.40 -0.19
C ILE A 160 4.96 15.74 -0.79
N SER A 161 6.06 15.20 -0.24
CA SER A 161 7.40 15.37 -0.82
C SER A 161 7.57 14.72 -2.22
N GLY A 162 6.58 13.94 -2.67
CA GLY A 162 6.58 13.19 -3.92
C GLY A 162 7.32 11.85 -3.82
N ALA A 163 7.73 11.42 -2.62
CA ALA A 163 8.44 10.16 -2.43
C ALA A 163 7.61 8.96 -2.90
N ILE A 164 6.31 8.95 -2.61
CA ILE A 164 5.39 7.88 -3.01
C ILE A 164 5.23 7.87 -4.54
N SER A 165 5.01 9.02 -5.17
CA SER A 165 4.89 9.12 -6.63
C SER A 165 6.14 8.62 -7.34
N LYS A 166 7.33 9.02 -6.85
CA LYS A 166 8.62 8.55 -7.39
C LYS A 166 8.79 7.05 -7.21
N ALA A 167 8.41 6.49 -6.06
CA ALA A 167 8.44 5.06 -5.82
C ALA A 167 7.51 4.29 -6.77
N VAL A 168 6.31 4.81 -7.05
CA VAL A 168 5.35 4.22 -8.00
C VAL A 168 5.89 4.27 -9.42
N VAL A 169 6.47 5.40 -9.85
CA VAL A 169 7.11 5.52 -11.17
C VAL A 169 8.28 4.55 -11.31
N PHE A 170 9.11 4.43 -10.27
CA PHE A 170 10.21 3.49 -10.25
C PHE A 170 9.72 2.03 -10.33
N LEU A 171 8.67 1.69 -9.59
CA LEU A 171 8.03 0.38 -9.65
C LEU A 171 7.44 0.10 -11.04
N THR A 172 6.83 1.11 -11.66
CA THR A 172 6.28 1.04 -13.02
C THR A 172 7.39 0.73 -14.03
N ALA A 173 8.50 1.47 -13.96
CA ALA A 173 9.65 1.27 -14.82
C ALA A 173 10.25 -0.13 -14.62
N ALA A 174 10.32 -0.60 -13.36
CA ALA A 174 10.77 -1.94 -13.03
C ALA A 174 9.83 -3.02 -13.62
N ILE A 175 8.51 -2.88 -13.48
CA ILE A 175 7.55 -3.89 -13.98
C ILE A 175 7.50 -3.93 -15.51
N THR A 176 7.65 -2.77 -16.17
CA THR A 176 7.61 -2.68 -17.64
C THR A 176 8.87 -3.28 -18.29
N ASN A 177 9.97 -3.35 -17.54
CA ASN A 177 11.23 -3.93 -18.00
C ASN A 177 11.51 -5.23 -17.26
N THR A 178 11.38 -6.39 -17.91
CA THR A 178 11.59 -7.71 -17.27
C THR A 178 12.93 -7.82 -16.53
N ILE A 179 13.99 -7.18 -17.06
CA ILE A 179 15.31 -7.13 -16.41
C ILE A 179 15.26 -6.22 -15.17
N GLY A 180 14.57 -5.08 -15.27
CA GLY A 180 14.31 -4.17 -14.16
C GLY A 180 13.51 -4.82 -13.03
N LEU A 181 12.53 -5.65 -13.35
CA LEU A 181 11.73 -6.39 -12.38
C LEU A 181 12.59 -7.41 -11.62
N VAL A 182 13.42 -8.17 -12.33
CA VAL A 182 14.35 -9.12 -11.70
C VAL A 182 15.34 -8.40 -10.79
N PHE A 183 15.91 -7.28 -11.24
CA PHE A 183 16.82 -6.46 -10.42
C PHE A 183 16.12 -5.89 -9.19
N PHE A 184 14.88 -5.40 -9.33
CA PHE A 184 14.07 -4.90 -8.22
C PHE A 184 13.80 -5.98 -7.17
N ILE A 185 13.46 -7.20 -7.60
CA ILE A 185 13.27 -8.34 -6.68
C ILE A 185 14.58 -8.66 -5.94
N ILE A 186 15.71 -8.71 -6.65
CA ILE A 186 17.02 -8.94 -6.03
C ILE A 186 17.34 -7.84 -5.00
N LEU A 187 17.14 -6.58 -5.35
CA LEU A 187 17.36 -5.44 -4.46
C LEU A 187 16.48 -5.53 -3.21
N MET A 188 15.20 -5.87 -3.36
CA MET A 188 14.28 -6.06 -2.24
C MET A 188 14.71 -7.19 -1.32
N ILE A 189 15.19 -8.32 -1.86
CA ILE A 189 15.74 -9.42 -1.06
C ILE A 189 16.96 -8.95 -0.26
N ILE A 190 17.88 -8.21 -0.89
CA ILE A 190 19.07 -7.67 -0.22
C ILE A 190 18.65 -6.73 0.92
N LEU A 191 17.71 -5.82 0.67
CA LEU A 191 17.21 -4.88 1.69
C LEU A 191 16.55 -5.60 2.86
N ILE A 192 15.75 -6.64 2.61
CA ILE A 192 15.11 -7.44 3.67
C ILE A 192 16.18 -8.17 4.51
N VAL A 193 17.19 -8.76 3.87
CA VAL A 193 18.29 -9.44 4.58
C VAL A 193 19.09 -8.45 5.42
N LEU A 194 19.42 -7.27 4.87
CA LEU A 194 20.13 -6.22 5.59
C LEU A 194 19.32 -5.71 6.78
N TYR A 195 18.04 -5.39 6.57
CA TYR A 195 17.13 -4.94 7.62
C TYR A 195 17.02 -5.97 8.75
N THR A 196 16.87 -7.26 8.41
CA THR A 196 16.77 -8.33 9.40
C THR A 196 18.05 -8.45 10.22
N LYS A 197 19.22 -8.42 9.58
CA LYS A 197 20.52 -8.44 10.28
C LYS A 197 20.70 -7.23 11.20
N LEU A 198 20.31 -6.04 10.73
CA LEU A 198 20.43 -4.81 11.51
C LEU A 198 19.51 -4.88 12.74
N MET A 199 18.26 -5.34 12.58
CA MET A 199 17.34 -5.53 13.70
C MET A 199 17.82 -6.61 14.67
N GLU A 200 18.38 -7.73 14.21
CA GLU A 200 18.98 -8.75 15.07
C GLU A 200 20.15 -8.19 15.89
N GLN A 201 20.99 -7.34 15.29
CA GLN A 201 22.07 -6.67 16.02
C GLN A 201 21.55 -5.68 17.06
N LEU A 202 20.50 -4.91 16.74
CA LEU A 202 19.88 -3.99 17.69
C LEU A 202 19.25 -4.74 18.87
N ILE A 203 18.59 -5.88 18.62
CA ILE A 203 18.02 -6.72 19.68
C ILE A 203 19.13 -7.27 20.58
N LYS A 204 20.18 -7.87 20.01
CA LYS A 204 21.31 -8.38 20.80
C LYS A 204 21.96 -7.30 21.65
N LYS A 205 22.16 -6.12 21.08
CA LYS A 205 22.72 -4.99 21.82
C LYS A 205 21.80 -4.54 22.95
N SER A 206 20.49 -4.52 22.73
CA SER A 206 19.52 -4.20 23.80
C SER A 206 19.51 -5.25 24.92
N GLU A 207 19.65 -6.54 24.59
CA GLU A 207 19.74 -7.62 25.57
C GLU A 207 21.05 -7.54 26.39
N GLU A 208 22.17 -7.20 25.75
CA GLU A 208 23.45 -6.98 26.43
C GLU A 208 23.40 -5.79 27.39
N GLU A 209 22.85 -4.66 26.95
CA GLU A 209 22.67 -3.47 27.80
C GLU A 209 21.71 -3.75 28.98
N GLU A 210 20.65 -4.52 28.78
CA GLU A 210 19.71 -4.90 29.83
C GLU A 210 20.35 -5.88 30.84
N LEU A 211 21.20 -6.80 30.37
CA LEU A 211 21.97 -7.70 31.21
C LEU A 211 23.01 -6.93 32.05
N GLU A 212 23.69 -5.94 31.47
CA GLU A 212 24.63 -5.08 32.21
C GLU A 212 23.92 -4.26 33.28
N ARG A 213 22.79 -3.62 32.95
CA ARG A 213 21.96 -2.92 33.95
C ARG A 213 21.51 -3.84 35.07
N SER A 214 21.05 -5.05 34.74
CA SER A 214 20.65 -6.05 35.75
C SER A 214 21.81 -6.45 36.66
N LYS A 215 23.04 -6.57 36.13
CA LYS A 215 24.24 -6.85 36.93
C LYS A 215 24.61 -5.68 37.84
N GLU A 216 24.47 -4.45 37.36
CA GLU A 216 24.70 -3.24 38.15
C GLU A 216 23.68 -3.13 39.29
N ASP A 217 22.41 -3.38 39.01
CA ASP A 217 21.34 -3.40 40.00
C ASP A 217 21.56 -4.47 41.07
N ILE A 218 21.95 -5.69 40.68
CA ILE A 218 22.30 -6.77 41.63
C ILE A 218 23.50 -6.37 42.50
N LYS A 219 24.52 -5.73 41.92
CA LYS A 219 25.69 -5.24 42.69
C LYS A 219 25.29 -4.13 43.66
N ALA A 220 24.44 -3.20 43.23
CA ALA A 220 23.93 -2.13 44.07
C ALA A 220 23.11 -2.72 45.23
N PHE A 221 22.21 -3.66 44.94
CA PHE A 221 21.39 -4.35 45.93
C PHE A 221 22.27 -5.13 46.91
N GLY A 222 23.26 -5.89 46.43
CA GLY A 222 24.20 -6.62 47.30
C GLY A 222 25.03 -5.71 48.22
N LYS A 223 25.44 -4.52 47.75
CA LYS A 223 26.11 -3.52 48.59
C LYS A 223 25.18 -2.96 49.67
N VAL A 224 23.92 -2.69 49.32
CA VAL A 224 22.90 -2.21 50.28
C VAL A 224 22.63 -3.28 51.34
N THR A 225 22.42 -4.54 50.93
CA THR A 225 22.18 -5.65 51.86
C THR A 225 23.37 -5.88 52.79
N ARG A 226 24.61 -5.82 52.29
CA ARG A 226 25.80 -5.97 53.12
C ARG A 226 25.96 -4.86 54.15
N LYS A 227 25.75 -3.60 53.76
CA LYS A 227 25.73 -2.47 54.70
C LYS A 227 24.67 -2.65 55.78
N SER A 228 23.46 -3.09 55.40
CA SER A 228 22.41 -3.34 56.39
C SER A 228 22.81 -4.45 57.38
N PHE A 229 23.45 -5.53 56.92
CA PHE A 229 23.93 -6.59 57.81
C PHE A 229 25.05 -6.12 58.75
N GLU A 230 25.96 -5.26 58.27
CA GLU A 230 27.03 -4.67 59.10
C GLU A 230 26.48 -3.68 60.14
N GLU A 231 25.35 -3.00 59.87
CA GLU A 231 24.69 -2.10 60.85
C GLU A 231 23.88 -2.85 61.92
N PHE A 232 23.44 -4.08 61.63
CA PHE A 232 22.67 -4.91 62.58
C PHE A 232 23.53 -5.91 63.38
N SER A 233 24.82 -6.06 63.04
CA SER A 233 25.81 -6.91 63.73
C SER A 233 26.55 -6.14 64.82
#